data_AF-A0A3S3QL08-F1
#
_entry.id   AF-A0A3S3QL08-F1
#
_cell.length_a   1.000
_cell.length_b   1.000
_cell.length_c   1.000
_cell.angle_alpha   90.00
_cell.angle_beta   90.00
_cell.angle_gamma   90.00
#
_symmetry.space_group_name_H-M   'P 1'
#
loop_
_entity.id
_entity.type
_entity.pdbx_description
1 polymer ?
#
loop_
_entity_poly.entity_id
_entity_poly.type
_entity_poly.pdbx_seq_one_letter_code
_entity_poly.pdbx_strand_id
1 'polypeptide(L)'
;MKNFYAIAKEGDEPHEFEIKFFDDKIKHNRVTNEGLGAINIESYLKPATDAEYDMKFREAMYAIKPIYKVPHFLDYQFSRYEGEKTEFLAQIRYVILPRSKNGKPAHAEIIEKWLESKEEKSASIGTYTIQTGDVHAPIQIQQNSNHSSQKQIINYTTSEINDVFSALRVDIEKLDKSIREDFNLEINYAVKQLEKENDIKPQLLNIGKLISNVGLPIFTNLISSGAFEAIKPLFGIQ
;
A
#
# COMPACT_ATOMS: atom_id res chain seq x y z
N MET A 1 -9.08 15.96 -24.48
CA MET A 1 -7.85 15.13 -24.49
C MET A 1 -6.70 15.63 -25.37
N LYS A 2 -6.88 16.58 -26.29
CA LYS A 2 -5.75 17.25 -26.99
C LYS A 2 -4.65 17.76 -26.05
N ASN A 3 -5.02 18.10 -24.82
CA ASN A 3 -4.12 18.67 -23.83
C ASN A 3 -3.38 17.59 -23.00
N PHE A 4 -3.61 16.30 -23.28
CA PHE A 4 -3.01 15.21 -22.51
C PHE A 4 -1.58 14.90 -22.90
N TYR A 5 -1.25 15.10 -24.18
CA TYR A 5 0.08 14.85 -24.71
C TYR A 5 0.58 16.07 -25.47
N ALA A 6 1.88 16.34 -25.40
CA ALA A 6 2.54 17.34 -26.23
C ALA A 6 2.56 16.84 -27.69
N ILE A 7 1.70 17.45 -28.51
CA ILE A 7 1.52 17.19 -29.94
C ILE A 7 2.06 18.39 -30.71
N ALA A 8 2.92 18.15 -31.70
CA ALA A 8 3.43 19.19 -32.57
C ALA A 8 2.32 19.78 -33.45
N LYS A 9 2.43 21.06 -33.79
CA LYS A 9 1.49 21.72 -34.71
C LYS A 9 1.73 21.23 -36.15
N GLU A 10 0.67 21.27 -36.95
CA GLU A 10 0.77 20.94 -38.36
C GLU A 10 1.73 21.91 -39.07
N GLY A 11 2.74 21.37 -39.76
CA GLY A 11 3.74 22.14 -40.50
C GLY A 11 5.03 22.48 -39.73
N ASP A 12 5.07 22.27 -38.41
CA ASP A 12 6.29 22.47 -37.61
C ASP A 12 7.15 21.21 -37.58
N GLU A 13 8.49 21.36 -37.54
CA GLU A 13 9.37 20.24 -37.22
C GLU A 13 9.16 19.84 -35.75
N PRO A 14 8.64 18.63 -35.48
CA PRO A 14 8.36 18.20 -34.11
C PRO A 14 9.67 18.04 -33.35
N HIS A 15 9.68 18.46 -32.08
CA HIS A 15 10.75 18.09 -31.17
C HIS A 15 10.87 16.55 -31.10
N GLU A 16 12.07 16.01 -30.82
CA GLU A 16 12.33 14.55 -30.78
C GLU A 16 11.32 13.77 -29.90
N PHE A 17 10.73 14.45 -28.91
CA PHE A 17 9.78 13.90 -27.95
C PHE A 17 8.34 14.40 -28.09
N GLU A 18 8.02 15.17 -29.12
CA GLU A 18 6.64 15.52 -29.44
C GLU A 18 6.00 14.41 -30.29
N ILE A 19 4.71 14.16 -30.04
CA ILE A 19 3.94 13.31 -30.95
C ILE A 19 3.74 14.12 -32.23
N LYS A 20 4.09 13.53 -33.38
CA LYS A 20 3.79 14.12 -34.69
C LYS A 20 2.31 14.48 -34.76
N PHE A 21 2.01 15.60 -35.42
CA PHE A 21 0.67 16.16 -35.52
C PHE A 21 -0.41 15.06 -35.70
N PHE A 22 -1.44 15.15 -34.87
CA PHE A 22 -2.57 14.24 -34.87
C PHE A 22 -3.85 15.07 -34.94
N ASP A 23 -4.53 14.96 -36.08
CA ASP A 23 -5.76 15.67 -36.37
C ASP A 23 -6.91 15.18 -35.46
N ASP A 24 -7.89 16.05 -35.26
CA ASP A 24 -9.08 15.85 -34.42
C ASP A 24 -10.00 14.78 -35.02
N LYS A 25 -9.70 14.37 -36.26
CA LYS A 25 -10.45 13.42 -37.06
C LYS A 25 -9.54 12.31 -37.55
N ILE A 26 -10.00 11.08 -37.40
CA ILE A 26 -9.32 9.89 -37.90
C ILE A 26 -10.10 9.31 -39.06
N LYS A 27 -9.35 8.88 -40.09
CA LYS A 27 -9.89 8.16 -41.24
C LYS A 27 -10.26 6.74 -40.82
N HIS A 28 -11.55 6.45 -40.78
CA HIS A 28 -12.10 5.11 -40.59
C HIS A 28 -12.62 4.58 -41.92
N ASN A 29 -12.42 3.29 -42.15
CA ASN A 29 -12.92 2.61 -43.34
C ASN A 29 -14.17 1.81 -42.96
N ARG A 30 -15.30 2.11 -43.59
CA ARG A 30 -16.51 1.29 -43.51
C ARG A 30 -16.48 0.30 -44.67
N VAL A 31 -16.61 -0.97 -44.33
CA VAL A 31 -16.79 -2.03 -45.33
C VAL A 31 -18.29 -2.25 -45.49
N THR A 32 -18.81 -1.99 -46.69
CA THR A 32 -20.19 -2.31 -47.06
C THR A 32 -20.18 -3.42 -48.12
N ASN A 33 -21.07 -4.39 -47.96
CA ASN A 33 -21.28 -5.45 -48.93
C ASN A 33 -22.54 -5.10 -49.72
N GLU A 34 -22.37 -4.66 -50.97
CA GLU A 34 -23.46 -4.19 -51.84
C GLU A 34 -24.13 -5.35 -52.59
N GLY A 35 -24.29 -6.49 -51.92
CA GLY A 35 -25.21 -7.54 -52.35
C GLY A 35 -24.96 -8.09 -53.75
N LEU A 36 -23.70 -8.33 -54.13
CA LEU A 36 -23.30 -9.11 -55.34
C LEU A 36 -21.85 -9.62 -55.24
N GLY A 37 -21.28 -9.67 -54.03
CA GLY A 37 -19.87 -10.02 -53.79
C GLY A 37 -18.88 -8.88 -53.98
N ALA A 38 -19.34 -7.68 -54.36
CA ALA A 38 -18.53 -6.48 -54.40
C ALA A 38 -18.38 -5.89 -52.98
N ILE A 39 -17.13 -5.74 -52.55
CA ILE A 39 -16.77 -5.05 -51.30
C ILE A 39 -16.50 -3.59 -51.63
N ASN A 40 -17.30 -2.70 -51.05
CA ASN A 40 -17.04 -1.26 -51.10
C ASN A 40 -16.37 -0.83 -49.78
N ILE A 41 -15.29 -0.04 -49.89
CA ILE A 41 -14.55 0.50 -48.75
C ILE A 41 -14.71 2.01 -48.79
N GLU A 42 -15.66 2.52 -48.02
CA GLU A 42 -15.88 3.96 -47.88
C GLU A 42 -15.06 4.50 -46.72
N SER A 43 -14.19 5.47 -46.99
CA SER A 43 -13.47 6.15 -45.93
C SER A 43 -14.23 7.38 -45.45
N TYR A 44 -14.45 7.48 -44.14
CA TYR A 44 -15.09 8.64 -43.51
C TYR A 44 -14.24 9.13 -42.33
N LEU A 45 -14.42 10.40 -41.99
CA LEU A 45 -13.72 11.04 -40.88
C LEU A 45 -14.58 11.02 -39.64
N LYS A 46 -14.06 10.45 -38.54
CA LYS A 46 -14.70 10.44 -37.23
C LYS A 46 -13.86 11.23 -36.23
N PRO A 47 -14.46 11.93 -35.25
CA PRO A 47 -13.72 12.52 -34.14
C PRO A 47 -12.82 11.48 -33.45
N ALA A 48 -11.58 11.86 -33.17
CA ALA A 48 -10.62 11.02 -32.47
C ALA A 48 -11.08 10.73 -31.03
N THR A 49 -10.99 9.47 -30.64
CA THR A 49 -11.29 8.98 -29.30
C THR A 49 -10.04 8.94 -28.43
N ASP A 50 -10.23 8.99 -27.11
CA ASP A 50 -9.17 8.92 -26.11
C ASP A 50 -8.24 7.71 -26.32
N ALA A 51 -8.82 6.55 -26.64
CA ALA A 51 -8.07 5.32 -26.91
C ALA A 51 -7.15 5.43 -28.14
N GLU A 52 -7.52 6.24 -29.14
CA GLU A 52 -6.70 6.47 -30.34
C GLU A 52 -5.54 7.43 -30.03
N TYR A 53 -5.74 8.42 -29.16
CA TYR A 53 -4.64 9.26 -28.62
C TYR A 53 -3.63 8.41 -27.84
N ASP A 54 -4.08 7.52 -26.96
CA ASP A 54 -3.20 6.60 -26.21
C ASP A 54 -2.40 5.68 -27.13
N MET A 55 -3.02 5.23 -28.21
CA MET A 55 -2.33 4.41 -29.22
C MET A 55 -1.21 5.20 -29.89
N LYS A 56 -1.46 6.46 -30.28
CA LYS A 56 -0.46 7.33 -30.90
C LYS A 56 0.68 7.68 -29.95
N PHE A 57 0.37 7.96 -28.69
CA PHE A 57 1.39 8.16 -27.66
C PHE A 57 2.31 6.94 -27.55
N ARG A 58 1.73 5.73 -27.52
CA ARG A 58 2.52 4.48 -27.48
C ARG A 58 3.36 4.26 -28.72
N GLU A 59 2.82 4.51 -29.90
CA GLU A 59 3.56 4.41 -31.16
C GLU A 59 4.77 5.34 -31.16
N ALA A 60 4.58 6.60 -30.75
CA ALA A 60 5.66 7.58 -30.62
C ALA A 60 6.71 7.11 -29.60
N MET A 61 6.27 6.69 -28.42
CA MET A 61 7.15 6.18 -27.36
C MET A 61 7.98 4.97 -27.82
N TYR A 62 7.38 4.01 -28.54
CA TYR A 62 8.08 2.82 -29.03
C TYR A 62 9.02 3.11 -30.21
N ALA A 63 8.78 4.19 -30.94
CA ALA A 63 9.65 4.63 -32.03
C ALA A 63 10.95 5.25 -31.52
N ILE A 64 11.03 5.63 -30.23
CA ILE A 64 12.23 6.23 -29.65
C ILE A 64 13.39 5.25 -29.66
N LYS A 65 14.50 5.70 -30.25
CA LYS A 65 15.77 5.00 -30.24
C LYS A 65 16.89 5.94 -29.79
N PRO A 66 17.79 5.49 -28.92
CA PRO A 66 17.78 4.22 -28.19
C PRO A 66 16.73 4.16 -27.07
N ILE A 67 16.35 2.94 -26.64
CA ILE A 67 15.24 2.71 -25.70
C ILE A 67 15.40 3.41 -24.35
N TYR A 68 16.63 3.62 -23.88
CA TYR A 68 16.89 4.32 -22.61
C TYR A 68 16.51 5.80 -22.63
N LYS A 69 16.15 6.37 -23.79
CA LYS A 69 15.60 7.73 -23.89
C LYS A 69 14.11 7.83 -23.58
N VAL A 70 13.39 6.70 -23.46
CA VAL A 70 11.96 6.68 -23.13
C VAL A 70 11.63 7.48 -21.85
N PRO A 71 12.41 7.44 -20.76
CA PRO A 71 12.18 8.30 -19.58
C PRO A 71 12.19 9.78 -19.90
N HIS A 72 13.09 10.24 -20.79
CA HIS A 72 13.15 11.66 -21.19
C HIS A 72 11.92 12.08 -21.98
N PHE A 73 11.40 11.19 -22.83
CA PHE A 73 10.12 11.43 -23.50
C PHE A 73 8.97 11.52 -22.50
N LEU A 74 8.91 10.62 -21.53
CA LEU A 74 7.89 10.65 -20.49
C LEU A 74 8.00 11.93 -19.63
N ASP A 75 9.21 12.34 -19.26
CA ASP A 75 9.47 13.60 -18.55
C ASP A 75 9.02 14.82 -19.35
N TYR A 76 9.33 14.83 -20.64
CA TYR A 76 8.94 15.91 -21.54
C TYR A 76 7.41 16.04 -21.60
N GLN A 77 6.73 14.93 -21.85
CA GLN A 77 5.27 14.85 -21.91
C GLN A 77 4.63 15.23 -20.57
N PHE A 78 5.18 14.71 -19.46
CA PHE A 78 4.74 15.03 -18.11
C PHE A 78 4.90 16.52 -17.79
N SER A 79 6.01 17.15 -18.16
CA SER A 79 6.25 18.58 -17.90
C SER A 79 5.25 19.49 -18.61
N ARG A 80 4.87 19.14 -19.84
CA ARG A 80 3.97 19.91 -20.70
C ARG A 80 2.49 19.56 -20.54
N TYR A 81 2.15 18.54 -19.77
CA TYR A 81 0.76 18.23 -19.46
C TYR A 81 0.09 19.40 -18.72
N GLU A 82 -0.99 19.94 -19.28
CA GLU A 82 -1.69 21.12 -18.74
C GLU A 82 -2.71 20.77 -17.64
N GLY A 83 -3.04 19.48 -17.46
CA GLY A 83 -3.97 19.01 -16.42
C GLY A 83 -3.29 18.62 -15.10
N GLU A 84 -4.03 17.93 -14.23
CA GLU A 84 -3.51 17.46 -12.93
C GLU A 84 -2.44 16.37 -13.10
N LYS A 85 -1.20 16.64 -12.70
CA LYS A 85 -0.08 15.70 -12.89
C LYS A 85 -0.36 14.26 -12.40
N THR A 86 -1.16 14.12 -11.35
CA THR A 86 -1.66 12.83 -10.82
C THR A 86 -2.46 12.03 -11.85
N GLU A 87 -3.31 12.68 -12.64
CA GLU A 87 -4.07 12.04 -13.72
C GLU A 87 -3.14 11.53 -14.84
N PHE A 88 -2.09 12.29 -15.17
CA PHE A 88 -1.07 11.84 -16.12
C PHE A 88 -0.41 10.55 -15.65
N LEU A 89 0.05 10.53 -14.40
CA LEU A 89 0.66 9.33 -13.81
C LEU A 89 -0.32 8.15 -13.79
N ALA A 90 -1.59 8.39 -13.45
CA ALA A 90 -2.63 7.37 -13.47
C ALA A 90 -2.85 6.79 -14.89
N GLN A 91 -2.89 7.64 -15.92
CA GLN A 91 -3.03 7.18 -17.31
C GLN A 91 -1.84 6.33 -17.74
N ILE A 92 -0.61 6.75 -17.43
CA ILE A 92 0.58 5.95 -17.73
C ILE A 92 0.53 4.61 -17.01
N ARG A 93 0.12 4.58 -15.73
CA ARG A 93 0.05 3.38 -14.88
C ARG A 93 -1.03 2.40 -15.31
N TYR A 94 -2.25 2.87 -15.57
CA TYR A 94 -3.41 2.00 -15.75
C TYR A 94 -3.77 1.75 -17.21
N VAL A 95 -3.29 2.56 -18.15
CA VAL A 95 -3.62 2.42 -19.58
C VAL A 95 -2.39 2.07 -20.41
N ILE A 96 -1.31 2.84 -20.28
CA ILE A 96 -0.12 2.68 -21.15
C ILE A 96 0.75 1.49 -20.72
N LEU A 97 1.00 1.35 -19.42
CA LEU A 97 1.86 0.29 -18.88
C LEU A 97 1.30 -1.13 -19.13
N PRO A 98 0.02 -1.46 -18.84
CA PRO A 98 -0.50 -2.81 -19.09
C PRO A 98 -0.41 -3.23 -20.55
N ARG A 99 -0.66 -2.29 -21.47
CA ARG A 99 -0.53 -2.54 -22.92
C ARG A 99 0.92 -2.72 -23.36
N SER A 100 1.88 -2.12 -22.64
CA SER A 100 3.31 -2.29 -22.89
C SER A 100 3.82 -3.63 -22.40
N LYS A 101 3.32 -4.14 -21.27
CA LYS A 101 3.66 -5.48 -20.76
C LYS A 101 3.38 -6.60 -21.77
N ASN A 102 2.26 -6.50 -22.47
CA ASN A 102 1.83 -7.53 -23.42
C ASN A 102 2.55 -7.50 -24.78
N GLY A 103 3.26 -6.42 -25.12
CA GLY A 103 3.86 -6.26 -26.46
C GLY A 103 5.33 -5.86 -26.51
N LYS A 104 5.85 -5.17 -25.48
CA LYS A 104 7.20 -4.61 -25.42
C LYS A 104 7.71 -4.59 -23.96
N PRO A 105 8.10 -5.75 -23.38
CA PRO A 105 8.43 -5.85 -21.96
C PRO A 105 9.58 -4.94 -21.51
N ALA A 106 10.60 -4.73 -22.36
CA ALA A 106 11.70 -3.81 -22.05
C ALA A 106 11.24 -2.34 -21.90
N HIS A 107 10.20 -1.92 -22.63
CA HIS A 107 9.63 -0.58 -22.43
C HIS A 107 8.79 -0.54 -21.15
N ALA A 108 8.08 -1.62 -20.82
CA ALA A 108 7.30 -1.71 -19.60
C ALA A 108 8.18 -1.55 -18.35
N GLU A 109 9.34 -2.21 -18.29
CA GLU A 109 10.29 -2.08 -17.18
C GLU A 109 10.79 -0.65 -17.01
N ILE A 110 11.08 0.04 -18.13
CA ILE A 110 11.52 1.43 -18.11
C ILE A 110 10.41 2.36 -17.61
N ILE A 111 9.16 2.13 -18.03
CA ILE A 111 8.00 2.89 -17.58
C ILE A 111 7.75 2.68 -16.09
N GLU A 112 7.88 1.44 -15.58
CA GLU A 112 7.76 1.14 -14.15
C GLU A 112 8.78 1.91 -13.32
N LYS A 113 10.07 1.83 -13.70
CA LYS A 113 11.13 2.59 -13.03
C LYS A 113 10.91 4.10 -13.10
N TRP A 114 10.40 4.60 -14.22
CA TRP A 114 10.08 6.02 -14.36
C TRP A 114 8.93 6.41 -13.43
N LEU A 115 7.84 5.63 -13.37
CA LEU A 115 6.73 5.87 -12.44
C LEU A 115 7.18 5.87 -10.98
N GLU A 116 8.00 4.90 -10.58
CA GLU A 116 8.60 4.83 -9.23
C GLU A 116 9.45 6.05 -8.89
N SER A 117 10.07 6.70 -9.90
CA SER A 117 10.84 7.93 -9.70
C SER A 117 9.97 9.20 -9.58
N LYS A 118 8.71 9.14 -10.02
CA LYS A 118 7.74 10.25 -10.02
C LYS A 118 6.74 10.19 -8.89
N GLU A 119 6.48 9.01 -8.37
CA GLU A 119 5.93 8.90 -7.04
C GLU A 119 6.97 9.55 -6.13
N GLU A 120 6.60 10.68 -5.52
CA GLU A 120 7.34 11.19 -4.37
C GLU A 120 7.60 9.95 -3.51
N LYS A 121 8.87 9.60 -3.31
CA LYS A 121 9.24 8.83 -2.15
C LYS A 121 8.72 9.69 -1.02
N SER A 122 7.48 9.40 -0.58
CA SER A 122 6.85 10.02 0.57
C SER A 122 7.97 10.11 1.56
N ALA A 123 8.45 11.33 1.81
CA ALA A 123 9.67 11.58 2.56
C ALA A 123 9.61 10.63 3.74
N SER A 124 10.57 9.69 3.80
CA SER A 124 10.56 8.49 4.63
C SER A 124 9.45 8.54 5.66
N ILE A 125 8.38 7.75 5.51
CA ILE A 125 7.38 7.53 6.56
C ILE A 125 8.16 7.53 7.88
N GLY A 126 8.05 8.63 8.61
CA GLY A 126 8.94 8.88 9.74
C GLY A 126 8.62 7.79 10.72
N THR A 127 9.45 6.75 10.77
CA THR A 127 9.36 5.76 11.83
C THR A 127 9.85 6.47 13.07
N TYR A 128 8.95 7.20 13.72
CA TYR A 128 9.23 7.82 15.00
C TYR A 128 9.23 6.69 16.03
N THR A 129 10.41 6.13 16.31
CA THR A 129 10.59 5.25 17.45
C THR A 129 10.64 6.12 18.70
N ILE A 130 9.54 6.18 19.44
CA ILE A 130 9.48 6.82 20.75
C ILE A 130 9.80 5.74 21.78
N GLN A 131 10.97 5.85 22.42
CA GLN A 131 11.33 5.01 23.56
C GLN A 131 10.96 5.77 24.84
N THR A 132 10.03 5.22 25.61
CA THR A 132 9.55 5.81 26.86
C THR A 132 10.08 4.96 28.00
N GLY A 133 10.96 5.52 28.82
CA GLY A 133 11.55 4.80 29.96
C GLY A 133 10.63 4.66 31.17
N ASP A 134 9.52 5.39 31.20
CA ASP A 134 8.59 5.43 32.32
C ASP A 134 7.15 5.18 31.82
N VAL A 135 6.56 4.07 32.28
CA VAL A 135 5.23 3.58 31.85
C VAL A 135 4.09 4.41 32.46
N HIS A 136 4.38 5.26 33.45
CA HIS A 136 3.39 6.06 34.16
C HIS A 136 3.07 7.42 33.51
N ALA A 137 3.73 7.78 32.40
CA ALA A 137 3.47 9.05 31.72
C ALA A 137 2.39 8.89 30.63
N PRO A 138 1.22 9.53 30.75
CA PRO A 138 0.25 9.57 29.67
C PRO A 138 0.82 10.40 28.51
N ILE A 139 1.29 9.73 27.46
CA ILE A 139 1.77 10.39 26.24
C ILE A 139 0.62 10.45 25.25
N GLN A 140 0.17 11.65 24.93
CA GLN A 140 -0.76 11.89 23.83
C GLN A 140 0.04 12.12 22.55
N ILE A 141 0.06 11.13 21.66
CA ILE A 141 0.59 11.29 20.31
C ILE A 141 -0.55 11.70 19.40
N GLN A 142 -0.62 12.96 19.00
CA GLN A 142 -1.54 13.43 17.96
C GLN A 142 -0.84 13.38 16.59
N GLN A 143 -1.23 12.40 15.76
CA GLN A 143 -0.87 12.38 14.35
C GLN A 143 -2.09 12.80 13.53
N ASN A 144 -2.03 13.98 12.92
CA ASN A 144 -3.03 14.41 11.94
C ASN A 144 -2.76 13.70 10.61
N SER A 145 -3.33 12.50 10.44
CA SER A 145 -3.24 11.72 9.21
C SER A 145 -4.60 11.12 8.87
N ASN A 146 -5.05 11.33 7.64
CA ASN A 146 -6.32 10.79 7.13
C ASN A 146 -6.29 9.25 6.94
N HIS A 147 -5.11 8.60 7.06
CA HIS A 147 -4.95 7.16 6.84
C HIS A 147 -3.83 6.50 7.69
N SER A 148 -3.52 6.98 8.91
CA SER A 148 -2.45 6.35 9.71
C SER A 148 -2.90 5.02 10.33
N SER A 149 -2.13 3.96 10.09
CA SER A 149 -2.18 2.74 10.91
C SER A 149 -1.08 2.81 11.98
N GLN A 150 -1.45 2.87 13.25
CA GLN A 150 -0.50 2.79 14.35
C GLN A 150 -0.22 1.30 14.66
N LYS A 151 1.06 0.90 14.62
CA LYS A 151 1.50 -0.43 15.06
C LYS A 151 2.36 -0.26 16.30
N GLN A 152 1.82 -0.60 17.47
CA GLN A 152 2.59 -0.64 18.71
C GLN A 152 3.41 -1.95 18.74
N ILE A 153 4.73 -1.84 18.81
CA ILE A 153 5.62 -2.98 19.08
C ILE A 153 5.93 -2.92 20.56
N ILE A 154 5.39 -3.86 21.32
CA ILE A 154 5.65 -4.02 22.74
C ILE A 154 6.76 -5.04 22.88
N ASN A 155 7.91 -4.58 23.36
CA ASN A 155 9.00 -5.46 23.76
C ASN A 155 8.80 -5.79 25.24
N TYR A 156 8.90 -7.07 25.58
CA TYR A 156 8.84 -7.55 26.96
C TYR A 156 10.04 -8.47 27.18
N THR A 157 10.49 -8.52 28.42
CA THR A 157 11.53 -9.44 28.89
C THR A 157 10.89 -10.68 29.49
N THR A 158 11.63 -11.79 29.45
CA THR A 158 11.24 -13.04 30.13
C THR A 158 10.99 -12.83 31.63
N SER A 159 11.74 -11.91 32.26
CA SER A 159 11.56 -11.56 33.67
C SER A 159 10.20 -10.93 33.94
N GLU A 160 9.82 -9.92 33.15
CA GLU A 160 8.53 -9.21 33.32
C GLU A 160 7.34 -10.15 33.14
N ILE A 161 7.40 -11.09 32.19
CA ILE A 161 6.35 -12.10 31.99
C ILE A 161 6.25 -13.06 33.18
N ASN A 162 7.39 -13.50 33.72
CA ASN A 162 7.42 -14.38 34.89
C ASN A 162 6.91 -13.69 36.16
N ASP A 163 7.23 -12.41 36.34
CA ASP A 163 6.74 -11.61 37.46
C ASP A 163 5.21 -11.50 37.41
N VAL A 164 4.67 -11.28 36.21
CA VAL A 164 3.23 -11.27 36.00
C VAL A 164 2.60 -12.62 36.26
N PHE A 165 3.15 -13.71 35.74
CA PHE A 165 2.59 -15.04 36.00
C PHE A 165 2.62 -15.39 37.49
N SER A 166 3.62 -14.91 38.22
CA SER A 166 3.70 -15.07 39.67
C SER A 166 2.60 -14.27 40.38
N ALA A 167 2.38 -13.00 40.02
CA ALA A 167 1.30 -12.19 40.57
C ALA A 167 -0.09 -12.76 40.23
N LEU A 168 -0.28 -13.21 38.99
CA LEU A 168 -1.51 -13.83 38.51
C LEU A 168 -1.81 -15.13 39.28
N ARG A 169 -0.80 -15.95 39.56
CA ARG A 169 -0.96 -17.18 40.36
C ARG A 169 -1.50 -16.89 41.76
N VAL A 170 -1.01 -15.83 42.40
CA VAL A 170 -1.50 -15.41 43.73
C VAL A 170 -2.96 -14.97 43.66
N ASP A 171 -3.35 -14.25 42.62
CA ASP A 171 -4.73 -13.77 42.48
C ASP A 171 -5.71 -14.92 42.16
N ILE A 172 -5.34 -15.88 41.31
CA ILE A 172 -6.22 -16.99 40.92
C ILE A 172 -6.41 -18.04 42.03
N GLU A 173 -5.57 -18.06 43.07
CA GLU A 173 -5.71 -19.01 44.18
C GLU A 173 -7.06 -18.88 44.91
N LYS A 174 -7.61 -17.66 44.91
CA LYS A 174 -8.89 -17.32 45.54
C LYS A 174 -10.10 -17.62 44.66
N LEU A 175 -9.90 -18.02 43.41
CA LEU A 175 -10.96 -18.32 42.46
C LEU A 175 -11.46 -19.76 42.60
N ASP A 176 -12.62 -20.02 42.01
CA ASP A 176 -13.17 -21.36 41.89
C ASP A 176 -12.20 -22.30 41.18
N LYS A 177 -12.20 -23.56 41.62
CA LYS A 177 -11.24 -24.58 41.18
C LYS A 177 -11.20 -24.72 39.65
N SER A 178 -12.36 -24.73 38.99
CA SER A 178 -12.45 -24.87 37.52
C SER A 178 -11.78 -23.69 36.80
N ILE A 179 -12.09 -22.47 37.22
CA ILE A 179 -11.52 -21.24 36.65
C ILE A 179 -10.00 -21.22 36.86
N ARG A 180 -9.55 -21.56 38.07
CA ARG A 180 -8.13 -21.63 38.41
C ARG A 180 -7.38 -22.67 37.57
N GLU A 181 -8.01 -23.80 37.25
CA GLU A 181 -7.42 -24.83 36.38
C GLU A 181 -7.20 -24.32 34.95
N ASP A 182 -8.19 -23.61 34.39
CA ASP A 182 -8.06 -23.00 33.06
C ASP A 182 -6.91 -21.98 32.99
N PHE A 183 -6.79 -21.12 34.02
CA PHE A 183 -5.66 -20.19 34.12
C PHE A 183 -4.32 -20.91 34.22
N ASN A 184 -4.22 -21.90 35.11
CA ASN A 184 -2.98 -22.65 35.29
C ASN A 184 -2.55 -23.37 34.01
N LEU A 185 -3.50 -23.90 33.24
CA LEU A 185 -3.22 -24.54 31.96
C LEU A 185 -2.57 -23.54 30.99
N GLU A 186 -3.20 -22.39 30.74
CA GLU A 186 -2.68 -21.38 29.81
C GLU A 186 -1.34 -20.79 30.28
N ILE A 187 -1.18 -20.51 31.59
CA ILE A 187 0.09 -20.03 32.16
C ILE A 187 1.20 -21.07 31.95
N ASN A 188 0.94 -22.35 32.24
CA ASN A 188 1.96 -23.39 32.10
C ASN A 188 2.33 -23.63 30.63
N TYR A 189 1.37 -23.51 29.71
CA TYR A 189 1.68 -23.53 28.27
C TYR A 189 2.52 -22.33 27.86
N ALA A 190 2.19 -21.12 28.34
CA ALA A 190 2.97 -19.91 28.06
C ALA A 190 4.41 -20.03 28.58
N VAL A 191 4.61 -20.50 29.81
CA VAL A 191 5.95 -20.73 30.39
C VAL A 191 6.76 -21.71 29.54
N LYS A 192 6.18 -22.85 29.16
CA LYS A 192 6.86 -23.85 28.31
C LYS A 192 7.23 -23.32 26.94
N GLN A 193 6.44 -22.41 26.37
CA GLN A 193 6.75 -21.78 25.09
C GLN A 193 7.84 -20.71 25.25
N LEU A 194 7.80 -19.95 26.34
CA LEU A 194 8.80 -18.94 26.67
C LEU A 194 10.19 -19.56 26.89
N GLU A 195 10.27 -20.70 27.58
CA GLU A 195 11.52 -21.48 27.76
C GLU A 195 12.11 -21.98 26.43
N LYS A 196 11.27 -22.15 25.41
CA LYS A 196 11.68 -22.58 24.06
C LYS A 196 11.90 -21.41 23.10
N GLU A 197 11.88 -20.17 23.60
CA GLU A 197 11.98 -18.93 22.80
C GLU A 197 10.88 -18.80 21.71
N ASN A 198 9.74 -19.47 21.92
CA ASN A 198 8.59 -19.40 21.01
C ASN A 198 7.66 -18.24 21.36
N ASP A 199 6.83 -17.81 20.39
CA ASP A 199 5.84 -16.76 20.59
C ASP A 199 4.73 -17.20 21.55
N ILE A 200 4.54 -16.42 22.62
CA ILE A 200 3.53 -16.65 23.67
C ILE A 200 2.29 -15.76 23.54
N LYS A 201 2.23 -14.89 22.51
CA LYS A 201 1.10 -13.97 22.30
C LYS A 201 -0.27 -14.66 22.31
N PRO A 202 -0.47 -15.85 21.69
CA PRO A 202 -1.76 -16.53 21.73
C PRO A 202 -2.19 -16.86 23.17
N GLN A 203 -1.27 -17.31 24.01
CA GLN A 203 -1.55 -17.68 25.41
C GLN A 203 -1.82 -16.43 26.25
N LEU A 204 -1.06 -15.36 26.05
CA LEU A 204 -1.34 -14.08 26.71
C LEU A 204 -2.74 -13.57 26.33
N LEU A 205 -3.14 -13.63 25.06
CA LEU A 205 -4.50 -13.25 24.65
C LEU A 205 -5.58 -14.13 25.29
N ASN A 206 -5.33 -15.43 25.44
CA ASN A 206 -6.26 -16.34 26.12
C ASN A 206 -6.38 -16.01 27.61
N ILE A 207 -5.26 -15.78 28.30
CA ILE A 207 -5.23 -15.36 29.71
C ILE A 207 -6.00 -14.05 29.88
N GLY A 208 -5.83 -13.09 28.96
CA GLY A 208 -6.56 -11.82 29.01
C GLY A 208 -8.06 -11.96 28.84
N LYS A 209 -8.53 -12.89 28.00
CA LYS A 209 -9.95 -13.26 27.92
C LYS A 209 -10.47 -13.86 29.22
N LEU A 210 -9.69 -14.75 29.85
CA LEU A 210 -10.06 -15.32 31.14
C LEU A 210 -10.16 -14.23 32.22
N ILE A 211 -9.20 -13.29 32.26
CA ILE A 211 -9.23 -12.12 33.17
C ILE A 211 -10.49 -11.29 32.91
N SER A 212 -10.83 -11.04 31.64
CA SER A 212 -12.01 -10.26 31.26
C SER A 212 -13.32 -10.93 31.68
N ASN A 213 -13.39 -12.27 31.59
CA ASN A 213 -14.56 -13.04 31.99
C ASN A 213 -14.77 -13.05 33.52
N VAL A 214 -13.67 -13.10 34.28
CA VAL A 214 -13.71 -13.09 35.75
C VAL A 214 -13.92 -11.67 36.28
N GLY A 215 -13.34 -10.68 35.62
CA GLY A 215 -13.36 -9.27 35.99
C GLY A 215 -12.00 -8.82 36.54
N LEU A 216 -11.44 -7.79 35.90
CA LEU A 216 -10.13 -7.23 36.24
C LEU A 216 -9.95 -6.87 37.73
N PRO A 217 -10.93 -6.27 38.44
CA PRO A 217 -10.76 -5.85 39.84
C PRO A 217 -10.41 -6.97 40.83
N ILE A 218 -10.62 -8.24 40.47
CA ILE A 218 -10.27 -9.39 41.32
C ILE A 218 -8.74 -9.61 41.34
N PHE A 219 -8.04 -9.19 40.29
CA PHE A 219 -6.61 -9.40 40.10
C PHE A 219 -5.78 -8.27 40.71
N THR A 220 -5.92 -8.08 42.01
CA THR A 220 -5.31 -6.96 42.73
C THR A 220 -3.78 -6.97 42.69
N ASN A 221 -3.15 -8.15 42.82
CA ASN A 221 -1.68 -8.26 42.78
C ASN A 221 -1.17 -8.00 41.36
N LEU A 222 -1.87 -8.54 40.37
CA LEU A 222 -1.58 -8.31 38.95
C LEU A 222 -1.62 -6.82 38.62
N ILE A 223 -2.73 -6.13 38.92
CA ILE A 223 -2.90 -4.69 38.63
C ILE A 223 -1.83 -3.86 39.33
N SER A 224 -1.45 -4.24 40.56
CA SER A 224 -0.42 -3.54 41.32
C SER A 224 1.01 -3.79 40.83
N SER A 225 1.22 -4.77 39.95
CA SER A 225 2.55 -5.08 39.44
C SER A 225 2.96 -4.05 38.39
N GLY A 226 4.14 -3.45 38.55
CA GLY A 226 4.67 -2.49 37.57
C GLY A 226 4.83 -3.08 36.16
N ALA A 227 5.02 -4.40 36.07
CA ALA A 227 5.10 -5.13 34.81
C ALA A 227 3.74 -5.26 34.09
N PHE A 228 2.61 -5.23 34.81
CA PHE A 228 1.29 -5.43 34.21
C PHE A 228 0.94 -4.36 33.18
N GLU A 229 1.22 -3.09 33.46
CA GLU A 229 0.93 -2.00 32.50
C GLU A 229 1.70 -2.17 31.18
N ALA A 230 2.95 -2.64 31.24
CA ALA A 230 3.77 -2.88 30.06
C ALA A 230 3.20 -4.00 29.17
N ILE A 231 2.60 -5.02 29.76
CA ILE A 231 2.09 -6.20 29.05
C ILE A 231 0.57 -6.22 28.90
N LYS A 232 -0.16 -5.29 29.53
CA LYS A 232 -1.62 -5.15 29.46
C LYS A 232 -2.14 -5.23 28.01
N PRO A 233 -1.51 -4.58 27.01
CA PRO A 233 -2.00 -4.69 25.65
C PRO A 233 -1.80 -6.08 25.03
N LEU A 234 -0.86 -6.89 25.52
CA LEU A 234 -0.66 -8.29 25.09
C LEU A 234 -1.79 -9.20 25.59
N PHE A 235 -2.42 -8.85 26.71
CA PHE A 235 -3.64 -9.51 27.18
C PHE A 235 -4.87 -9.11 26.36
N GLY A 236 -4.79 -8.08 25.50
CA GLY A 236 -5.94 -7.57 24.76
C GLY A 236 -7.02 -6.93 25.64
N ILE A 237 -6.63 -6.50 26.86
CA ILE A 237 -7.51 -5.83 27.82
C ILE A 237 -7.39 -4.32 27.56
N GLN A 238 -8.51 -3.67 27.24
CA GLN A 238 -8.60 -2.21 27.10
C GLN A 238 -8.94 -1.57 28.45
#